data_AF-A0A1Y1XE16-F1
#
_entry.id   AF-A0A1Y1XE16-F1
#
_cell.length_a   1.000
_cell.length_b   1.000
_cell.length_c   1.000
_cell.angle_alpha   90.00
_cell.angle_beta   90.00
_cell.angle_gamma   90.00
#
_symmetry.space_group_name_H-M   'P 1'
#
loop_
_entity.id
_entity.type
_entity.pdbx_description
1 polymer ?
#
loop_
_entity_poly.entity_id
_entity_poly.type
_entity_poly.pdbx_seq_one_letter_code
_entity_poly.pdbx_strand_id
1 'polypeptide(L)'
;MIYKYFIVFLLILLYTDNIKADSINNGNITLHIIGSSILTFGDIYHAVADDFELHKKELGLENVKLDMTVFSSENITFDIADYESVIDSLLAKNTKKYDIFTYDPLYIEKYSENFMDVKDLVPKEHLELYSHGDAKKTCVNSKNEWIGLPFFQKYTTLFSNKPLLDRYNKTVPETWEELLETGKYIQKQERELHNNNDLIIYNGMYTPLNALPSVYEFIYSYRDKPDDGFPGFDSEAAVEAVEMYKKLKKEISSDDIYHVDEPFIIGTLMRGEGLFIKIWDTPNENQHEKYYITTVPGKKEGMHTALTTSINLGVNKYISEDRKKVAIKVLEYLTSERIQKEIVVKGFKLY
;
A
#
# COMPACT_ATOMS: atom_id res chain seq x y z
N MET A 1 -24.93 19.26 5.30
CA MET A 1 -23.87 18.23 5.48
C MET A 1 -24.46 16.82 5.45
N ILE A 2 -25.44 16.48 6.30
CA ILE A 2 -26.14 15.17 6.31
C ILE A 2 -26.80 14.81 4.96
N TYR A 3 -27.39 15.80 4.26
CA TYR A 3 -28.03 15.58 2.96
C TYR A 3 -27.06 15.22 1.81
N LYS A 4 -25.78 15.62 1.88
CA LYS A 4 -24.79 15.29 0.84
C LYS A 4 -24.38 13.81 0.94
N TYR A 5 -24.16 13.32 2.16
CA TYR A 5 -23.86 11.91 2.42
C TYR A 5 -25.02 10.98 2.04
N PHE A 6 -26.28 11.43 2.23
CA PHE A 6 -27.46 10.62 1.89
C PHE A 6 -27.63 10.43 0.36
N ILE A 7 -27.33 11.45 -0.45
CA ILE A 7 -27.42 11.38 -1.92
C ILE A 7 -26.29 10.53 -2.51
N VAL A 8 -25.08 10.62 -1.95
CA VAL A 8 -23.94 9.77 -2.35
C VAL A 8 -24.22 8.29 -2.05
N PHE A 9 -24.80 7.98 -0.88
CA PHE A 9 -25.21 6.62 -0.52
C PHE A 9 -26.29 6.06 -1.46
N LEU A 10 -27.22 6.90 -1.93
CA LEU A 10 -28.27 6.53 -2.87
C LEU A 10 -27.74 6.27 -4.29
N LEU A 11 -26.73 7.01 -4.73
CA LEU A 11 -26.07 6.76 -6.02
C LEU A 11 -25.22 5.49 -6.01
N ILE A 12 -24.59 5.15 -4.87
CA ILE A 12 -23.91 3.86 -4.69
C ILE A 12 -24.91 2.71 -4.77
N LEU A 13 -26.09 2.81 -4.15
CA LEU A 13 -27.15 1.81 -4.30
C LEU A 13 -27.60 1.65 -5.76
N LEU A 14 -27.82 2.76 -6.48
CA LEU A 14 -28.26 2.73 -7.88
C LEU A 14 -27.19 2.22 -8.87
N TYR A 15 -25.90 2.42 -8.59
CA TYR A 15 -24.81 1.81 -9.38
C TYR A 15 -24.54 0.36 -8.96
N THR A 16 -24.88 -0.03 -7.72
CA THR A 16 -24.64 -1.38 -7.22
C THR A 16 -25.77 -2.38 -7.51
N ASP A 17 -27.00 -1.91 -7.74
CA ASP A 17 -28.18 -2.74 -8.01
C ASP A 17 -28.25 -3.33 -9.43
N ASN A 18 -27.34 -2.96 -10.34
CA ASN A 18 -27.36 -3.43 -11.74
C ASN A 18 -26.41 -4.59 -12.08
N ILE A 19 -25.63 -5.10 -11.12
CA ILE A 19 -24.90 -6.36 -11.33
C ILE A 19 -25.80 -7.48 -10.84
N LYS A 20 -26.60 -8.03 -11.76
CA LYS A 20 -27.24 -9.32 -11.54
C LYS A 20 -26.13 -10.30 -11.17
N ALA A 21 -26.27 -10.98 -10.02
CA ALA A 21 -25.43 -12.12 -9.71
C ALA A 21 -25.65 -13.15 -10.84
N ASP A 22 -24.76 -13.16 -11.82
CA ASP A 22 -24.97 -13.90 -13.05
C ASP A 22 -25.04 -15.40 -12.74
N SER A 23 -26.14 -15.99 -13.19
CA SER A 23 -26.33 -17.42 -13.28
C SER A 23 -25.25 -18.01 -14.19
N ILE A 24 -24.73 -19.19 -13.85
CA ILE A 24 -23.89 -20.02 -14.72
C ILE A 24 -24.62 -20.18 -16.07
N ASN A 25 -24.19 -19.41 -17.07
CA ASN A 25 -24.74 -19.49 -18.42
C ASN A 25 -23.82 -20.40 -19.23
N ASN A 26 -24.30 -21.59 -19.61
CA ASN A 26 -23.56 -22.59 -20.39
C ASN A 26 -22.20 -23.00 -19.81
N GLY A 27 -22.05 -22.98 -18.48
CA GLY A 27 -20.79 -23.32 -17.81
C GLY A 27 -19.78 -22.19 -17.75
N ASN A 28 -20.02 -21.02 -18.34
CA ASN A 28 -19.14 -19.85 -18.19
C ASN A 28 -19.34 -19.18 -16.83
N ILE A 29 -18.24 -18.75 -16.21
CA ILE A 29 -18.22 -18.11 -14.89
C ILE A 29 -17.50 -16.76 -15.00
N THR A 30 -18.21 -15.68 -14.72
CA THR A 30 -17.58 -14.38 -14.45
C THR A 30 -17.29 -14.29 -12.96
N LEU A 31 -16.00 -14.16 -12.60
CA LEU A 31 -15.54 -13.98 -11.23
C LEU A 31 -15.34 -12.49 -10.97
N HIS A 32 -16.09 -11.93 -10.03
CA HIS A 32 -16.09 -10.51 -9.71
C HIS A 32 -15.11 -10.24 -8.58
N ILE A 33 -14.13 -9.37 -8.83
CA ILE A 33 -13.11 -8.95 -7.87
C ILE A 33 -13.29 -7.47 -7.60
N ILE A 34 -13.37 -7.07 -6.34
CA ILE A 34 -13.42 -5.66 -5.94
C ILE A 34 -12.05 -5.23 -5.40
N GLY A 35 -11.56 -4.09 -5.87
CA GLY A 35 -10.32 -3.51 -5.38
C GLY A 35 -10.27 -2.00 -5.43
N SER A 36 -9.14 -1.43 -5.00
CA SER A 36 -8.92 0.01 -4.92
C SER A 36 -7.59 0.37 -5.56
N SER A 37 -7.61 1.35 -6.46
CA SER A 37 -6.42 1.97 -7.02
C SER A 37 -6.00 3.24 -6.27
N ILE A 38 -6.69 3.60 -5.19
CA ILE A 38 -6.52 4.91 -4.55
C ILE A 38 -5.10 5.04 -3.94
N LEU A 39 -4.41 3.91 -3.73
CA LEU A 39 -3.00 3.86 -3.32
C LEU A 39 -2.00 3.87 -4.49
N THR A 40 -2.39 4.32 -5.70
CA THR A 40 -1.58 4.39 -6.93
C THR A 40 -1.11 3.04 -7.51
N PHE A 41 -2.05 2.12 -7.82
CA PHE A 41 -1.73 0.86 -8.50
C PHE A 41 -2.85 0.32 -9.40
N GLY A 42 -3.73 1.18 -9.92
CA GLY A 42 -4.89 0.73 -10.71
C GLY A 42 -4.51 -0.18 -11.89
N ASP A 43 -3.42 0.13 -12.55
CA ASP A 43 -2.93 -0.62 -13.71
C ASP A 43 -2.52 -2.05 -13.37
N ILE A 44 -2.17 -2.36 -12.11
CA ILE A 44 -1.79 -3.73 -11.72
C ILE A 44 -2.96 -4.69 -11.89
N TYR A 45 -4.18 -4.24 -11.58
CA TYR A 45 -5.40 -5.02 -11.73
C TYR A 45 -5.65 -5.36 -13.20
N HIS A 46 -5.44 -4.40 -14.10
CA HIS A 46 -5.54 -4.64 -15.54
C HIS A 46 -4.45 -5.59 -16.02
N ALA A 47 -3.20 -5.38 -15.61
CA ALA A 47 -2.08 -6.23 -16.00
C ALA A 47 -2.28 -7.70 -15.61
N VAL A 48 -2.78 -7.98 -14.39
CA VAL A 48 -3.04 -9.36 -13.97
C VAL A 48 -4.29 -9.96 -14.62
N ALA A 49 -5.29 -9.15 -14.95
CA ALA A 49 -6.47 -9.61 -15.67
C ALA A 49 -6.12 -10.03 -17.11
N ASP A 50 -5.33 -9.20 -17.80
CA ASP A 50 -4.85 -9.49 -19.16
C ASP A 50 -3.95 -10.72 -19.16
N ASP A 51 -3.04 -10.81 -18.20
CA ASP A 51 -2.16 -11.97 -18.07
C ASP A 51 -2.94 -13.25 -17.72
N PHE A 52 -3.98 -13.17 -16.87
CA PHE A 52 -4.89 -14.30 -16.64
C PHE A 52 -5.59 -14.76 -17.91
N GLU A 53 -6.08 -13.84 -18.75
CA GLU A 53 -6.74 -14.19 -20.01
C GLU A 53 -5.81 -14.99 -20.94
N LEU A 54 -4.51 -14.68 -20.94
CA LEU A 54 -3.51 -15.40 -21.72
C LEU A 54 -3.25 -16.84 -21.20
N HIS A 55 -3.31 -17.05 -19.88
CA HIS A 55 -2.92 -18.32 -19.26
C HIS A 55 -4.09 -19.18 -18.77
N LYS A 56 -5.32 -18.67 -18.74
CA LYS A 56 -6.47 -19.39 -18.15
C LYS A 56 -6.73 -20.77 -18.73
N LYS A 57 -6.37 -21.00 -19.99
CA LYS A 57 -6.49 -22.31 -20.65
C LYS A 57 -5.55 -23.36 -20.02
N GLU A 58 -4.34 -22.97 -19.65
CA GLU A 58 -3.36 -23.86 -19.01
C GLU A 58 -3.78 -24.24 -17.58
N LEU A 59 -4.59 -23.37 -16.95
CA LEU A 59 -5.16 -23.57 -15.62
C LEU A 59 -6.47 -24.41 -15.64
N GLY A 60 -6.98 -24.76 -16.82
CA GLY A 60 -8.30 -25.37 -16.99
C GLY A 60 -9.45 -24.44 -16.56
N LEU A 61 -9.29 -23.14 -16.84
CA LEU A 61 -10.21 -22.05 -16.51
C LEU A 61 -10.65 -21.31 -17.79
N GLU A 62 -10.70 -21.97 -18.95
CA GLU A 62 -11.06 -21.36 -20.24
C GLU A 62 -12.45 -20.71 -20.26
N ASN A 63 -13.36 -21.23 -19.43
CA ASN A 63 -14.72 -20.75 -19.23
C ASN A 63 -14.83 -19.62 -18.18
N VAL A 64 -13.71 -19.22 -17.58
CA VAL A 64 -13.67 -18.18 -16.55
C VAL A 64 -13.26 -16.84 -17.15
N LYS A 65 -13.91 -15.78 -16.69
CA LYS A 65 -13.54 -14.39 -16.97
C LYS A 65 -13.37 -13.65 -15.64
N LEU A 66 -12.32 -12.85 -15.51
CA LEU A 66 -12.18 -11.93 -14.38
C LEU A 66 -12.89 -10.62 -14.72
N ASP A 67 -13.70 -10.14 -13.78
CA ASP A 67 -14.33 -8.83 -13.81
C ASP A 67 -13.86 -8.02 -12.60
N MET A 68 -12.94 -7.10 -12.81
CA MET A 68 -12.32 -6.32 -11.74
C MET A 68 -12.98 -4.95 -11.62
N THR A 69 -13.70 -4.73 -10.53
CA THR A 69 -14.23 -3.41 -10.14
C THR A 69 -13.19 -2.69 -9.29
N VAL A 70 -12.45 -1.77 -9.91
CA VAL A 70 -11.38 -1.01 -9.24
C VAL A 70 -11.86 0.41 -8.93
N PHE A 71 -11.91 0.77 -7.65
CA PHE A 71 -12.27 2.11 -7.19
C PHE A 71 -11.07 3.05 -7.34
N SER A 72 -11.24 4.18 -8.02
CA SER A 72 -10.20 5.15 -8.35
C SER A 72 -10.70 6.59 -8.24
N SER A 73 -9.80 7.56 -8.12
CA SER A 73 -10.15 9.00 -8.17
C SER A 73 -10.88 9.41 -9.46
N GLU A 74 -10.82 8.60 -10.52
CA GLU A 74 -11.49 8.86 -11.79
C GLU A 74 -12.95 8.39 -11.80
N ASN A 75 -13.32 7.42 -10.96
CA ASN A 75 -14.64 6.77 -10.98
C ASN A 75 -15.42 6.88 -9.67
N ILE A 76 -14.80 7.40 -8.60
CA ILE A 76 -15.48 7.76 -7.35
C ILE A 76 -15.25 9.21 -6.96
N THR A 77 -16.18 9.74 -6.16
CA THR A 77 -16.15 11.11 -5.66
C THR A 77 -15.71 11.18 -4.19
N PHE A 78 -15.11 10.10 -3.68
CA PHE A 78 -14.81 9.90 -2.28
C PHE A 78 -13.36 9.38 -2.08
N ASP A 79 -12.82 9.53 -0.86
CA ASP A 79 -11.42 9.31 -0.44
C ASP A 79 -11.17 7.85 0.02
N ILE A 80 -9.94 7.45 0.40
CA ILE A 80 -9.60 6.05 0.78
C ILE A 80 -10.44 5.53 1.94
N ALA A 81 -10.74 6.38 2.93
CA ALA A 81 -11.64 6.04 4.05
C ALA A 81 -13.03 5.56 3.57
N ASP A 82 -13.38 5.90 2.35
CA ASP A 82 -14.63 5.50 1.72
C ASP A 82 -14.53 4.12 1.03
N TYR A 83 -13.34 3.63 0.65
CA TYR A 83 -13.19 2.24 0.16
C TYR A 83 -13.48 1.23 1.27
N GLU A 84 -12.82 1.35 2.42
CA GLU A 84 -13.07 0.44 3.55
C GLU A 84 -14.52 0.54 4.06
N SER A 85 -15.13 1.73 3.98
CA SER A 85 -16.56 1.91 4.26
C SER A 85 -17.47 1.19 3.24
N VAL A 86 -17.07 1.11 1.97
CA VAL A 86 -17.76 0.30 0.95
C VAL A 86 -17.64 -1.18 1.28
N ILE A 87 -16.43 -1.66 1.64
CA ILE A 87 -16.20 -3.05 2.03
C ILE A 87 -17.04 -3.41 3.26
N ASP A 88 -17.03 -2.56 4.29
CA ASP A 88 -17.86 -2.72 5.48
C ASP A 88 -19.35 -2.88 5.14
N SER A 89 -19.88 -2.00 4.28
CA SER A 89 -21.28 -2.05 3.88
C SER A 89 -21.64 -3.32 3.11
N LEU A 90 -20.74 -3.76 2.23
CA LEU A 90 -20.91 -4.97 1.43
C LEU A 90 -20.87 -6.23 2.28
N LEU A 91 -19.89 -6.32 3.19
CA LEU A 91 -19.70 -7.47 4.08
C LEU A 91 -20.81 -7.55 5.13
N ALA A 92 -21.25 -6.43 5.70
CA ALA A 92 -22.37 -6.40 6.66
C ALA A 92 -23.70 -6.91 6.06
N LYS A 93 -23.84 -6.87 4.72
CA LYS A 93 -25.00 -7.41 3.99
C LYS A 93 -24.81 -8.85 3.53
N ASN A 94 -23.70 -9.50 3.89
CA ASN A 94 -23.30 -10.83 3.40
C ASN A 94 -23.41 -10.91 1.87
N THR A 95 -22.92 -9.88 1.18
CA THR A 95 -23.10 -9.75 -0.26
C THR A 95 -22.54 -10.97 -0.99
N LYS A 96 -23.17 -11.35 -2.10
CA LYS A 96 -22.67 -12.35 -3.04
C LYS A 96 -22.22 -11.72 -4.36
N LYS A 97 -22.16 -10.40 -4.40
CA LYS A 97 -21.84 -9.63 -5.61
C LYS A 97 -20.39 -9.79 -6.05
N TYR A 98 -19.48 -9.92 -5.10
CA TYR A 98 -18.05 -10.10 -5.35
C TYR A 98 -17.58 -11.43 -4.75
N ASP A 99 -16.69 -12.11 -5.47
CA ASP A 99 -16.12 -13.39 -5.06
C ASP A 99 -14.81 -13.22 -4.32
N ILE A 100 -14.01 -12.24 -4.73
CA ILE A 100 -12.73 -11.90 -4.12
C ILE A 100 -12.75 -10.41 -3.78
N PHE A 101 -12.33 -10.10 -2.56
CA PHE A 101 -12.18 -8.74 -2.07
C PHE A 101 -10.71 -8.43 -1.90
N THR A 102 -10.28 -7.25 -2.33
CA THR A 102 -9.00 -6.72 -1.88
C THR A 102 -9.17 -5.91 -0.61
N TYR A 103 -8.31 -6.10 0.39
CA TYR A 103 -8.41 -5.40 1.67
C TYR A 103 -7.03 -5.11 2.28
N ASP A 104 -6.96 -4.06 3.10
CA ASP A 104 -5.78 -3.77 3.92
C ASP A 104 -5.69 -4.76 5.11
N PRO A 105 -4.54 -5.40 5.35
CA PRO A 105 -4.36 -6.37 6.43
C PRO A 105 -4.61 -5.81 7.83
N LEU A 106 -4.61 -4.48 8.03
CA LEU A 106 -5.06 -3.85 9.28
C LEU A 106 -6.48 -4.26 9.69
N TYR A 107 -7.31 -4.67 8.73
CA TYR A 107 -8.68 -5.11 8.98
C TYR A 107 -8.83 -6.64 9.02
N ILE A 108 -7.75 -7.42 9.05
CA ILE A 108 -7.82 -8.89 8.99
C ILE A 108 -8.74 -9.49 10.08
N GLU A 109 -8.66 -9.01 11.32
CA GLU A 109 -9.52 -9.47 12.41
C GLU A 109 -11.00 -9.10 12.18
N LYS A 110 -11.24 -7.91 11.62
CA LYS A 110 -12.60 -7.42 11.34
C LYS A 110 -13.22 -8.20 10.18
N TYR A 111 -12.44 -8.53 9.16
CA TYR A 111 -12.92 -9.16 7.93
C TYR A 111 -12.84 -10.68 7.96
N SER A 112 -12.12 -11.29 8.91
CA SER A 112 -11.95 -12.75 8.98
C SER A 112 -13.27 -13.51 9.01
N GLU A 113 -14.31 -12.94 9.63
CA GLU A 113 -15.61 -13.60 9.66
C GLU A 113 -16.30 -13.65 8.31
N ASN A 114 -15.85 -12.93 7.29
CA ASN A 114 -16.51 -12.86 5.97
C ASN A 114 -15.75 -13.61 4.87
N PHE A 115 -14.50 -13.98 5.13
CA PHE A 115 -13.65 -14.66 4.16
C PHE A 115 -13.42 -16.12 4.54
N MET A 116 -13.02 -16.92 3.55
CA MET A 116 -12.66 -18.32 3.75
C MET A 116 -11.27 -18.43 4.37
N ASP A 117 -11.09 -19.38 5.30
CA ASP A 117 -9.75 -19.85 5.65
C ASP A 117 -9.20 -20.68 4.49
N VAL A 118 -8.17 -20.16 3.82
CA VAL A 118 -7.59 -20.79 2.62
C VAL A 118 -6.52 -21.82 2.93
N LYS A 119 -6.15 -22.00 4.20
CA LYS A 119 -5.02 -22.83 4.65
C LYS A 119 -5.01 -24.26 4.10
N ASP A 120 -6.18 -24.90 4.02
CA ASP A 120 -6.33 -26.27 3.51
C ASP A 120 -6.96 -26.30 2.10
N LEU A 121 -7.14 -25.13 1.48
CA LEU A 121 -7.79 -24.97 0.17
C LEU A 121 -6.78 -24.69 -0.95
N VAL A 122 -5.64 -24.09 -0.63
CA VAL A 122 -4.52 -23.91 -1.56
C VAL A 122 -3.41 -24.94 -1.30
N PRO A 123 -2.58 -25.28 -2.32
CA PRO A 123 -1.45 -26.18 -2.13
C PRO A 123 -0.50 -25.69 -1.02
N LYS A 124 0.09 -26.63 -0.27
CA LYS A 124 1.02 -26.28 0.82
C LYS A 124 2.26 -25.56 0.30
N GLU A 125 2.79 -25.98 -0.85
CA GLU A 125 3.90 -25.30 -1.51
C GLU A 125 3.58 -23.83 -1.86
N HIS A 126 2.31 -23.52 -2.14
CA HIS A 126 1.87 -22.16 -2.44
C HIS A 126 1.82 -21.29 -1.19
N LEU A 127 1.29 -21.81 -0.08
CA LEU A 127 1.30 -21.10 1.21
C LEU A 127 2.71 -20.84 1.71
N GLU A 128 3.65 -21.74 1.43
CA GLU A 128 5.02 -21.62 1.88
C GLU A 128 5.74 -20.38 1.32
N LEU A 129 5.31 -19.89 0.15
CA LEU A 129 5.75 -18.61 -0.41
C LEU A 129 5.49 -17.43 0.54
N TYR A 130 4.48 -17.56 1.40
CA TYR A 130 3.97 -16.51 2.30
C TYR A 130 4.09 -16.87 3.79
N SER A 131 4.64 -18.05 4.12
CA SER A 131 4.78 -18.55 5.50
C SER A 131 5.87 -17.85 6.33
N HIS A 132 6.64 -16.94 5.74
CA HIS A 132 7.83 -16.34 6.35
C HIS A 132 7.73 -14.81 6.43
N GLY A 133 8.48 -14.23 7.37
CA GLY A 133 8.61 -12.78 7.48
C GLY A 133 7.29 -12.05 7.75
N ASP A 134 7.13 -10.88 7.13
CA ASP A 134 5.96 -10.02 7.32
C ASP A 134 4.74 -10.46 6.51
N ALA A 135 4.94 -11.18 5.39
CA ALA A 135 3.86 -11.72 4.57
C ALA A 135 2.89 -12.60 5.39
N LYS A 136 3.43 -13.42 6.30
CA LYS A 136 2.58 -14.23 7.19
C LYS A 136 1.75 -13.36 8.15
N LYS A 137 2.34 -12.28 8.67
CA LYS A 137 1.69 -11.38 9.64
C LYS A 137 0.52 -10.64 9.01
N THR A 138 0.56 -10.40 7.70
CA THR A 138 -0.53 -9.74 6.98
C THR A 138 -1.63 -10.70 6.55
N CYS A 139 -1.40 -12.02 6.53
CA CYS A 139 -2.33 -13.02 5.98
C CYS A 139 -3.07 -13.86 7.02
N VAL A 140 -2.54 -13.94 8.25
CA VAL A 140 -3.04 -14.84 9.30
C VAL A 140 -3.65 -14.06 10.45
N ASN A 141 -4.88 -14.41 10.84
CA ASN A 141 -5.56 -13.78 11.98
C ASN A 141 -5.14 -14.37 13.34
N SER A 142 -5.67 -13.81 14.41
CA SER A 142 -5.47 -14.24 15.81
C SER A 142 -5.90 -15.67 16.10
N LYS A 143 -6.75 -16.26 15.26
CA LYS A 143 -7.21 -17.66 15.32
C LYS A 143 -6.37 -18.62 14.49
N ASN A 144 -5.28 -18.14 13.87
CA ASN A 144 -4.39 -18.92 13.00
C ASN A 144 -5.08 -19.43 11.71
N GLU A 145 -6.06 -18.67 11.23
CA GLU A 145 -6.77 -18.86 9.95
C GLU A 145 -6.09 -17.98 8.89
N TRP A 146 -5.95 -18.50 7.66
CA TRP A 146 -5.41 -17.75 6.52
C TRP A 146 -6.56 -17.05 5.80
N ILE A 147 -6.76 -15.77 6.11
CA ILE A 147 -7.94 -14.98 5.69
C ILE A 147 -7.78 -14.39 4.28
N GLY A 148 -6.59 -14.54 3.69
CA GLY A 148 -6.27 -14.15 2.34
C GLY A 148 -4.80 -14.40 2.04
N LEU A 149 -4.38 -14.07 0.83
CA LEU A 149 -2.98 -14.05 0.41
C LEU A 149 -2.61 -12.66 -0.12
N PRO A 150 -1.35 -12.22 -0.01
CA PRO A 150 -0.98 -10.88 -0.37
C PRO A 150 -0.95 -10.77 -1.90
N PHE A 151 -1.73 -9.85 -2.45
CA PHE A 151 -1.68 -9.51 -3.86
C PHE A 151 -0.34 -8.87 -4.19
N PHE A 152 0.07 -7.91 -3.36
CA PHE A 152 1.39 -7.31 -3.34
C PHE A 152 1.66 -6.72 -1.94
N GLN A 153 2.94 -6.65 -1.57
CA GLN A 153 3.39 -5.95 -0.36
C GLN A 153 3.81 -4.52 -0.70
N LYS A 154 3.86 -3.68 0.32
CA LYS A 154 4.33 -2.30 0.25
C LYS A 154 5.20 -1.99 1.43
N TYR A 155 6.18 -1.12 1.19
CA TYR A 155 7.12 -0.66 2.20
C TYR A 155 7.28 0.85 2.16
N THR A 156 7.41 1.52 3.31
CA THR A 156 7.91 2.90 3.30
C THR A 156 9.40 2.91 2.97
N THR A 157 9.80 3.88 2.16
CA THR A 157 11.18 4.05 1.71
C THR A 157 11.58 5.51 1.80
N LEU A 158 12.88 5.75 1.95
CA LEU A 158 13.48 7.07 1.87
C LEU A 158 14.23 7.20 0.54
N PHE A 159 13.78 8.14 -0.28
CA PHE A 159 14.44 8.55 -1.51
C PHE A 159 15.42 9.68 -1.21
N SER A 160 16.71 9.42 -1.44
CA SER A 160 17.80 10.39 -1.23
C SER A 160 18.45 10.78 -2.56
N ASN A 161 18.37 12.06 -2.92
CA ASN A 161 18.74 12.58 -4.25
C ASN A 161 20.24 12.48 -4.53
N LYS A 162 20.66 11.56 -5.42
CA LYS A 162 22.08 11.28 -5.70
C LYS A 162 22.80 12.51 -6.26
N PRO A 163 22.31 13.18 -7.32
CA PRO A 163 23.01 14.35 -7.86
C PRO A 163 23.25 15.47 -6.85
N LEU A 164 22.32 15.72 -5.92
CA LEU A 164 22.50 16.72 -4.87
C LEU A 164 23.50 16.26 -3.81
N LEU A 165 23.40 15.02 -3.34
CA LEU A 165 24.33 14.48 -2.36
C LEU A 165 25.77 14.47 -2.90
N ASP A 166 25.97 14.02 -4.14
CA ASP A 166 27.28 13.96 -4.78
C ASP A 166 27.88 15.36 -4.97
N ARG A 167 27.07 16.33 -5.43
CA ARG A 167 27.51 17.74 -5.62
C ARG A 167 28.07 18.35 -4.35
N TYR A 168 27.46 18.03 -3.20
CA TYR A 168 27.83 18.57 -1.89
C TYR A 168 28.70 17.63 -1.06
N ASN A 169 29.17 16.52 -1.64
CA ASN A 169 29.96 15.49 -0.98
C ASN A 169 29.33 15.02 0.34
N LYS A 170 28.05 14.65 0.26
CA LYS A 170 27.23 14.13 1.36
C LYS A 170 26.84 12.69 1.11
N THR A 171 26.60 11.94 2.18
CA THR A 171 26.11 10.56 2.14
C THR A 171 24.62 10.53 2.43
N VAL A 172 23.99 9.37 2.19
CA VAL A 172 22.63 9.09 2.67
C VAL A 172 22.64 9.17 4.20
N PRO A 173 21.67 9.86 4.83
CA PRO A 173 21.65 10.01 6.29
C PRO A 173 21.29 8.69 6.97
N GLU A 174 22.00 8.36 8.05
CA GLU A 174 21.74 7.19 8.88
C GLU A 174 20.96 7.55 10.16
N THR A 175 20.85 8.84 10.47
CA THR A 175 20.07 9.37 11.60
C THR A 175 19.17 10.54 11.23
N TRP A 176 18.15 10.81 12.05
CA TRP A 176 17.31 12.01 11.89
C TRP A 176 18.11 13.31 12.03
N GLU A 177 19.10 13.35 12.92
CA GLU A 177 20.00 14.47 13.09
C GLU A 177 20.85 14.71 11.83
N GLU A 178 21.40 13.67 11.22
CA GLU A 178 22.15 13.80 9.97
C GLU A 178 21.26 14.25 8.80
N LEU A 179 20.04 13.73 8.73
CA LEU A 179 19.04 14.17 7.74
C LEU A 179 18.75 15.67 7.91
N LEU A 180 18.55 16.12 9.14
CA LEU A 180 18.32 17.53 9.46
C LEU A 180 19.52 18.41 9.06
N GLU A 181 20.72 18.08 9.51
CA GLU A 181 21.90 18.91 9.29
C GLU A 181 22.32 18.91 7.80
N THR A 182 22.26 17.77 7.14
CA THR A 182 22.50 17.68 5.68
C THR A 182 21.45 18.45 4.90
N GLY A 183 20.18 18.32 5.29
CA GLY A 183 19.07 19.03 4.67
C GLY A 183 19.22 20.55 4.78
N LYS A 184 19.54 21.07 5.97
CA LYS A 184 19.79 22.50 6.20
C LYS A 184 20.96 23.01 5.36
N TYR A 185 22.06 22.25 5.32
CA TYR A 185 23.23 22.61 4.55
C TYR A 185 22.92 22.72 3.06
N ILE A 186 22.34 21.67 2.47
CA ILE A 186 22.03 21.63 1.03
C ILE A 186 20.98 22.68 0.67
N GLN A 187 19.93 22.84 1.48
CA GLN A 187 18.91 23.87 1.24
C GLN A 187 19.53 25.27 1.16
N LYS A 188 20.44 25.59 2.08
CA LYS A 188 21.12 26.88 2.10
C LYS A 188 22.00 27.05 0.85
N GLN A 189 22.81 26.05 0.51
CA GLN A 189 23.70 26.13 -0.65
C GLN A 189 22.93 26.25 -1.98
N GLU A 190 21.85 25.49 -2.15
CA GLU A 190 21.01 25.57 -3.35
C GLU A 190 20.35 26.94 -3.52
N ARG A 191 19.95 27.58 -2.41
CA ARG A 191 19.44 28.96 -2.43
C ARG A 191 20.53 29.98 -2.79
N GLU A 192 21.70 29.88 -2.16
CA GLU A 192 22.78 30.87 -2.32
C GLU A 192 23.51 30.77 -3.67
N LEU A 193 23.75 29.54 -4.16
CA LEU A 193 24.56 29.29 -5.36
C LEU A 193 23.71 29.15 -6.63
N HIS A 194 22.45 28.72 -6.50
CA HIS A 194 21.61 28.37 -7.64
C HIS A 194 20.25 29.08 -7.66
N ASN A 195 19.96 29.95 -6.68
CA ASN A 195 18.64 30.58 -6.50
C ASN A 195 17.47 29.58 -6.45
N ASN A 196 17.75 28.34 -6.07
CA ASN A 196 16.75 27.28 -6.02
C ASN A 196 16.02 27.34 -4.67
N ASN A 197 14.81 27.94 -4.69
CA ASN A 197 13.96 28.08 -3.51
C ASN A 197 12.88 27.00 -3.42
N ASP A 198 12.70 26.21 -4.49
CA ASP A 198 11.59 25.26 -4.63
C ASP A 198 11.97 23.84 -4.19
N LEU A 199 13.24 23.61 -3.83
CA LEU A 199 13.72 22.32 -3.36
C LEU A 199 13.01 21.87 -2.08
N ILE A 200 12.34 20.72 -2.15
CA ILE A 200 11.71 20.08 -1.00
C ILE A 200 12.75 19.24 -0.28
N ILE A 201 13.05 19.59 0.97
CA ILE A 201 14.10 18.89 1.72
C ILE A 201 13.55 17.62 2.35
N TYR A 202 12.43 17.71 3.07
CA TYR A 202 11.77 16.59 3.73
C TYR A 202 10.24 16.79 3.74
N ASN A 203 9.49 15.72 3.45
CA ASN A 203 8.03 15.79 3.27
C ASN A 203 7.21 15.36 4.49
N GLY A 204 7.77 14.62 5.45
CA GLY A 204 7.04 14.15 6.65
C GLY A 204 5.93 13.10 6.43
N MET A 205 5.20 13.17 5.31
CA MET A 205 4.11 12.28 4.92
C MET A 205 2.97 12.27 5.96
N TYR A 206 2.50 13.45 6.38
CA TYR A 206 1.42 13.65 7.35
C TYR A 206 0.10 14.05 6.66
N THR A 207 -0.48 13.13 5.90
CA THR A 207 -1.80 13.30 5.26
C THR A 207 -2.89 12.62 6.10
N PRO A 208 -4.20 12.87 5.87
CA PRO A 208 -5.25 12.14 6.59
C PRO A 208 -5.11 10.61 6.56
N LEU A 209 -4.63 10.06 5.43
CA LEU A 209 -4.31 8.64 5.28
C LEU A 209 -3.04 8.23 6.04
N ASN A 210 -1.96 9.01 5.90
CA ASN A 210 -0.62 8.61 6.32
C ASN A 210 -0.19 9.16 7.69
N ALA A 211 -0.99 10.02 8.33
CA ALA A 211 -0.63 10.69 9.59
C ALA A 211 -0.31 9.70 10.72
N LEU A 212 -1.20 8.73 10.98
CA LEU A 212 -0.96 7.73 12.02
C LEU A 212 0.22 6.81 11.69
N PRO A 213 0.31 6.19 10.49
CA PRO A 213 1.49 5.44 10.07
C PRO A 213 2.79 6.23 10.23
N SER A 214 2.84 7.47 9.75
CA SER A 214 4.05 8.28 9.80
C SER A 214 4.50 8.62 11.21
N VAL A 215 3.59 8.98 12.11
CA VAL A 215 3.93 9.23 13.52
C VAL A 215 4.34 7.94 14.23
N TYR A 216 3.63 6.84 13.97
CA TYR A 216 3.96 5.53 14.53
C TYR A 216 5.38 5.10 14.15
N GLU A 217 5.73 5.20 12.86
CA GLU A 217 7.07 4.88 12.36
C GLU A 217 8.14 5.77 12.99
N PHE A 218 7.86 7.07 13.10
CA PHE A 218 8.80 8.02 13.70
C PHE A 218 9.08 7.65 15.17
N ILE A 219 8.05 7.33 15.96
CA ILE A 219 8.21 6.84 17.34
C ILE A 219 8.94 5.51 17.38
N TYR A 220 8.62 4.57 16.48
CA TYR A 220 9.30 3.27 16.40
C TYR A 220 10.80 3.42 16.09
N SER A 221 11.19 4.45 15.35
CA SER A 221 12.59 4.76 15.04
C SER A 221 13.42 5.26 16.25
N TYR A 222 12.76 5.55 17.38
CA TYR A 222 13.36 5.99 18.65
C TYR A 222 13.48 4.87 19.70
N ARG A 223 13.19 3.62 19.32
CA ARG A 223 13.44 2.44 20.18
C ARG A 223 14.92 2.30 20.55
N ASP A 224 15.18 1.58 21.65
CA ASP A 224 16.54 1.47 22.19
C ASP A 224 17.43 0.51 21.40
N LYS A 225 16.87 -0.59 20.89
CA LYS A 225 17.58 -1.62 20.11
C LYS A 225 16.81 -2.01 18.84
N PRO A 226 17.48 -2.55 17.81
CA PRO A 226 16.84 -2.86 16.53
C PRO A 226 15.63 -3.78 16.67
N ASP A 227 15.71 -4.77 17.57
CA ASP A 227 14.71 -5.81 17.78
C ASP A 227 13.65 -5.45 18.83
N ASP A 228 13.72 -4.26 19.44
CA ASP A 228 12.72 -3.84 20.41
C ASP A 228 11.37 -3.57 19.72
N GLY A 229 10.28 -3.81 20.47
CA GLY A 229 8.92 -3.52 20.04
C GLY A 229 8.61 -2.02 20.01
N PHE A 230 7.36 -1.68 19.71
CA PHE A 230 6.89 -0.30 19.75
C PHE A 230 7.06 0.31 21.16
N PRO A 231 7.74 1.46 21.30
CA PRO A 231 8.03 2.06 22.63
C PRO A 231 6.79 2.45 23.44
N GLY A 232 5.62 2.61 22.80
CA GLY A 232 4.41 3.12 23.43
C GLY A 232 4.28 4.64 23.27
N PHE A 233 3.05 5.13 23.14
CA PHE A 233 2.76 6.55 22.89
C PHE A 233 3.04 7.47 24.08
N ASP A 234 3.09 6.92 25.29
CA ASP A 234 3.35 7.62 26.56
C ASP A 234 4.82 7.55 27.02
N SER A 235 5.70 6.98 26.19
CA SER A 235 7.12 6.82 26.50
C SER A 235 7.94 8.10 26.29
N GLU A 236 9.09 8.19 26.97
CA GLU A 236 10.08 9.25 26.72
C GLU A 236 10.58 9.22 25.27
N ALA A 237 10.75 8.03 24.70
CA ALA A 237 11.09 7.84 23.29
C ALA A 237 10.06 8.49 22.35
N ALA A 238 8.77 8.38 22.66
CA ALA A 238 7.72 9.03 21.88
C ALA A 238 7.77 10.56 21.98
N VAL A 239 8.09 11.11 23.16
CA VAL A 239 8.27 12.56 23.34
C VAL A 239 9.42 13.06 22.47
N GLU A 240 10.60 12.45 22.58
CA GLU A 240 11.77 12.82 21.79
C GLU A 240 11.52 12.70 20.28
N ALA A 241 10.87 11.61 19.85
CA ALA A 241 10.51 11.37 18.46
C ALA A 241 9.63 12.50 17.91
N VAL A 242 8.56 12.87 18.62
CA VAL A 242 7.64 13.92 18.18
C VAL A 242 8.30 15.30 18.22
N GLU A 243 9.20 15.56 19.17
CA GLU A 243 10.00 16.78 19.21
C GLU A 243 10.89 16.92 17.98
N MET A 244 11.60 15.85 17.60
CA MET A 244 12.40 15.85 16.36
C MET A 244 11.51 15.97 15.13
N TYR A 245 10.38 15.27 15.06
CA TYR A 245 9.45 15.36 13.93
C TYR A 245 8.95 16.79 13.70
N LYS A 246 8.66 17.52 14.80
CA LYS A 246 8.31 18.95 14.78
C LYS A 246 9.51 19.83 14.40
N LYS A 247 10.71 19.46 14.83
CA LYS A 247 11.95 20.18 14.49
C LYS A 247 12.24 20.11 12.99
N LEU A 248 12.15 18.92 12.38
CA LEU A 248 12.26 18.72 10.93
C LEU A 248 11.27 19.60 10.17
N LYS A 249 10.00 19.58 10.60
CA LYS A 249 8.94 20.41 10.03
C LYS A 249 9.29 21.90 10.03
N LYS A 250 9.82 22.39 11.16
CA LYS A 250 10.13 23.80 11.37
C LYS A 250 11.39 24.26 10.63
N GLU A 251 12.41 23.42 10.58
CA GLU A 251 13.75 23.84 10.14
C GLU A 251 14.05 23.53 8.68
N ILE A 252 13.46 22.49 8.10
CA ILE A 252 13.74 22.06 6.71
C ILE A 252 12.48 21.80 5.88
N SER A 253 11.29 22.11 6.39
CA SER A 253 10.03 21.86 5.68
C SER A 253 9.00 22.94 6.01
N SER A 254 7.71 22.63 5.82
CA SER A 254 6.59 23.51 6.17
C SER A 254 5.34 22.70 6.55
N ASP A 255 4.30 23.40 7.04
CA ASP A 255 2.99 22.80 7.27
C ASP A 255 2.37 22.28 5.97
N ASP A 256 2.44 23.06 4.90
CA ASP A 256 1.90 22.68 3.60
C ASP A 256 2.59 21.42 3.05
N ILE A 257 3.92 21.38 3.10
CA ILE A 257 4.70 20.23 2.62
C ILE A 257 4.44 18.96 3.43
N TYR A 258 4.10 19.07 4.72
CA TYR A 258 3.73 17.90 5.52
C TYR A 258 2.39 17.27 5.10
N HIS A 259 1.50 18.04 4.48
CA HIS A 259 0.15 17.62 4.12
C HIS A 259 -0.07 17.43 2.61
N VAL A 260 0.97 17.53 1.79
CA VAL A 260 0.87 17.24 0.35
C VAL A 260 0.49 15.78 0.12
N ASP A 261 -0.31 15.54 -0.91
CA ASP A 261 -0.77 14.21 -1.28
C ASP A 261 0.32 13.39 -2.01
N GLU A 262 0.07 12.09 -2.13
CA GLU A 262 1.00 11.16 -2.79
C GLU A 262 1.27 11.54 -4.26
N PRO A 263 0.29 11.95 -5.09
CA PRO A 263 0.55 12.42 -6.45
C PRO A 263 1.55 13.59 -6.52
N PHE A 264 1.45 14.56 -5.61
CA PHE A 264 2.42 15.66 -5.54
C PHE A 264 3.82 15.17 -5.17
N ILE A 265 3.92 14.24 -4.21
CA ILE A 265 5.20 13.64 -3.79
C ILE A 265 5.84 12.85 -4.94
N ILE A 266 5.05 12.04 -5.66
CA ILE A 266 5.51 11.29 -6.84
C ILE A 266 5.99 12.26 -7.92
N GLY A 267 5.23 13.33 -8.19
CA GLY A 267 5.65 14.37 -9.13
C GLY A 267 6.96 15.05 -8.73
N THR A 268 7.18 15.28 -7.44
CA THR A 268 8.43 15.84 -6.89
C THR A 268 9.62 14.91 -7.17
N LEU A 269 9.46 13.60 -6.95
CA LEU A 269 10.47 12.59 -7.27
C LEU A 269 10.76 12.54 -8.77
N MET A 270 9.73 12.60 -9.61
CA MET A 270 9.89 12.59 -11.07
C MET A 270 10.72 13.77 -11.56
N ARG A 271 10.45 14.96 -11.03
CA ARG A 271 11.17 16.20 -11.40
C ARG A 271 12.55 16.33 -10.78
N GLY A 272 12.90 15.50 -9.79
CA GLY A 272 14.20 15.60 -9.11
C GLY A 272 14.27 16.73 -8.08
N GLU A 273 13.11 17.22 -7.63
CA GLU A 273 12.96 18.42 -6.78
C GLU A 273 12.93 18.11 -5.27
N GLY A 274 13.05 16.83 -4.91
CA GLY A 274 13.13 16.38 -3.52
C GLY A 274 14.54 15.94 -3.14
N LEU A 275 15.01 16.30 -1.94
CA LEU A 275 16.27 15.81 -1.38
C LEU A 275 16.09 14.49 -0.61
N PHE A 276 15.28 14.50 0.45
CA PHE A 276 14.98 13.34 1.30
C PHE A 276 13.46 13.14 1.36
N ILE A 277 12.93 12.28 0.49
CA ILE A 277 11.48 12.11 0.34
C ILE A 277 11.07 10.74 0.84
N LYS A 278 10.21 10.72 1.85
CA LYS A 278 9.61 9.51 2.39
C LYS A 278 8.29 9.22 1.69
N ILE A 279 8.13 8.04 1.11
CA ILE A 279 6.86 7.57 0.56
C ILE A 279 6.81 6.04 0.59
N TRP A 280 5.61 5.47 0.47
CA TRP A 280 5.46 4.08 0.09
C TRP A 280 6.23 3.79 -1.22
N ASP A 281 6.73 2.57 -1.39
CA ASP A 281 7.31 2.12 -2.64
C ASP A 281 6.36 2.44 -3.81
N THR A 282 6.91 3.14 -4.82
CA THR A 282 6.13 3.62 -5.97
C THR A 282 6.79 3.20 -7.28
N PRO A 283 6.00 2.75 -8.27
CA PRO A 283 6.49 2.41 -9.59
C PRO A 283 6.98 3.68 -10.28
N ASN A 284 8.25 3.73 -10.64
CA ASN A 284 8.69 4.67 -11.66
C ASN A 284 9.97 4.21 -12.36
N GLU A 285 10.01 4.43 -13.67
CA GLU A 285 11.22 4.26 -14.46
C GLU A 285 12.25 5.33 -14.02
N ASN A 286 13.51 4.92 -13.89
CA ASN A 286 14.65 5.80 -13.60
C ASN A 286 14.75 6.37 -12.18
N GLN A 287 13.86 6.02 -11.24
CA GLN A 287 13.99 6.44 -9.83
C GLN A 287 15.34 6.00 -9.23
N HIS A 288 15.76 4.76 -9.50
CA HIS A 288 17.06 4.22 -9.08
C HIS A 288 18.27 4.94 -9.69
N GLU A 289 18.10 5.66 -10.80
CA GLU A 289 19.17 6.47 -11.39
C GLU A 289 19.33 7.80 -10.65
N LYS A 290 18.21 8.39 -10.20
CA LYS A 290 18.18 9.71 -9.54
C LYS A 290 18.32 9.63 -8.01
N TYR A 291 17.93 8.52 -7.40
CA TYR A 291 17.80 8.39 -5.95
C TYR A 291 18.51 7.14 -5.42
N TYR A 292 19.13 7.27 -4.24
CA TYR A 292 19.32 6.14 -3.35
C TYR A 292 17.98 5.84 -2.67
N ILE A 293 17.55 4.59 -2.68
CA ILE A 293 16.32 4.15 -2.04
C ILE A 293 16.72 3.28 -0.85
N THR A 294 16.48 3.77 0.36
CA THR A 294 16.89 3.12 1.60
C THR A 294 15.71 3.01 2.57
N THR A 295 15.93 2.35 3.70
CA THR A 295 15.04 2.47 4.86
C THR A 295 15.08 3.88 5.44
N VAL A 296 14.09 4.21 6.26
CA VAL A 296 14.00 5.48 6.97
C VAL A 296 14.96 5.44 8.17
N PRO A 297 15.75 6.50 8.44
CA PRO A 297 16.70 6.53 9.55
C PRO A 297 16.00 6.58 10.91
N GLY A 298 16.76 6.37 11.97
CA GLY A 298 16.29 6.44 13.35
C GLY A 298 17.05 7.43 14.21
N LYS A 299 16.87 7.32 15.53
CA LYS A 299 17.52 8.18 16.53
C LYS A 299 19.06 8.09 16.51
N LYS A 300 19.60 6.94 16.11
CA LYS A 300 21.04 6.66 16.08
C LYS A 300 21.37 5.66 14.99
N GLU A 301 22.63 5.65 14.56
CA GLU A 301 23.13 4.71 13.56
C GLU A 301 22.73 3.26 13.88
N GLY A 302 22.35 2.53 12.83
CA GLY A 302 21.84 1.16 12.93
C GLY A 302 20.38 1.06 13.37
N MET A 303 19.73 2.16 13.82
CA MET A 303 18.27 2.20 13.96
C MET A 303 17.67 2.65 12.64
N HIS A 304 16.85 1.80 12.03
CA HIS A 304 16.09 2.16 10.84
C HIS A 304 14.67 1.60 10.93
N THR A 305 13.79 2.11 10.08
CA THR A 305 12.41 1.65 9.97
C THR A 305 11.99 1.53 8.51
N ALA A 306 11.07 0.60 8.29
CA ALA A 306 10.21 0.56 7.11
C ALA A 306 8.88 0.01 7.62
N LEU A 307 7.80 0.78 7.46
CA LEU A 307 6.47 0.24 7.63
C LEU A 307 6.20 -0.74 6.50
N THR A 308 5.58 -1.84 6.86
CA THR A 308 5.06 -2.82 5.90
C THR A 308 3.54 -2.78 5.90
N THR A 309 2.95 -2.84 4.71
CA THR A 309 1.56 -3.21 4.52
C THR A 309 1.44 -4.11 3.28
N SER A 310 0.22 -4.53 2.96
CA SER A 310 -0.09 -5.25 1.73
C SER A 310 -1.49 -4.91 1.27
N ILE A 311 -1.80 -5.28 0.04
CA ILE A 311 -3.18 -5.45 -0.40
C ILE A 311 -3.44 -6.93 -0.49
N ASN A 312 -4.34 -7.46 0.32
CA ASN A 312 -4.63 -8.89 0.38
C ASN A 312 -5.86 -9.27 -0.42
N LEU A 313 -5.89 -10.48 -0.96
CA LEU A 313 -7.03 -11.09 -1.63
C LEU A 313 -7.75 -12.06 -0.67
N GLY A 314 -8.98 -11.72 -0.28
CA GLY A 314 -9.85 -12.56 0.55
C GLY A 314 -10.98 -13.16 -0.27
N VAL A 315 -11.18 -14.48 -0.17
CA VAL A 315 -12.27 -15.18 -0.88
C VAL A 315 -13.55 -15.12 -0.06
N ASN A 316 -14.62 -14.57 -0.64
CA ASN A 316 -15.91 -14.40 0.01
C ASN A 316 -16.57 -15.73 0.38
N LYS A 317 -16.87 -15.95 1.68
CA LYS A 317 -17.48 -17.20 2.14
C LYS A 317 -18.95 -17.38 1.73
N TYR A 318 -19.63 -16.32 1.31
CA TYR A 318 -21.08 -16.29 1.03
C TYR A 318 -21.46 -16.72 -0.41
N ILE A 319 -20.49 -16.84 -1.31
CA ILE A 319 -20.71 -17.27 -2.71
C ILE A 319 -20.99 -18.78 -2.80
N SER A 320 -21.43 -19.27 -3.97
CA SER A 320 -21.70 -20.69 -4.17
C SER A 320 -20.43 -21.54 -4.15
N GLU A 321 -20.56 -22.83 -3.81
CA GLU A 321 -19.42 -23.76 -3.74
C GLU A 321 -18.64 -23.87 -5.06
N ASP A 322 -19.32 -23.81 -6.20
CA ASP A 322 -18.65 -23.82 -7.51
C ASP A 322 -17.83 -22.54 -7.74
N ARG A 323 -18.34 -21.38 -7.29
CA ARG A 323 -17.61 -20.12 -7.37
C ARG A 323 -16.44 -20.09 -6.39
N LYS A 324 -16.56 -20.67 -5.20
CA LYS A 324 -15.45 -20.84 -4.24
C LYS A 324 -14.29 -21.62 -4.85
N LYS A 325 -14.57 -22.77 -5.49
CA LYS A 325 -13.54 -23.58 -6.15
C LYS A 325 -12.79 -22.80 -7.23
N VAL A 326 -13.50 -22.02 -8.04
CA VAL A 326 -12.88 -21.16 -9.06
C VAL A 326 -12.11 -20.00 -8.41
N ALA A 327 -12.67 -19.36 -7.39
CA ALA A 327 -12.03 -18.26 -6.67
C ALA A 327 -10.72 -18.69 -6.01
N ILE A 328 -10.63 -19.89 -5.44
CA ILE A 328 -9.40 -20.44 -4.87
C ILE A 328 -8.32 -20.65 -5.95
N LYS A 329 -8.68 -21.20 -7.12
CA LYS A 329 -7.74 -21.33 -8.24
C LYS A 329 -7.25 -19.98 -8.77
N VAL A 330 -8.15 -18.99 -8.82
CA VAL A 330 -7.79 -17.62 -9.23
C VAL A 330 -6.91 -16.96 -8.17
N LEU A 331 -7.21 -17.14 -6.88
CA LEU A 331 -6.37 -16.68 -5.77
C LEU A 331 -4.95 -17.24 -5.89
N GLU A 332 -4.83 -18.56 -6.08
CA GLU A 332 -3.55 -19.24 -6.31
C GLU A 332 -2.80 -18.64 -7.50
N TYR A 333 -3.49 -18.43 -8.63
CA TYR A 333 -2.88 -17.82 -9.80
C TYR A 333 -2.36 -16.39 -9.53
N LEU A 334 -3.22 -15.51 -9.00
CA LEU A 334 -2.91 -14.09 -8.76
C LEU A 334 -1.82 -13.91 -7.70
N THR A 335 -1.60 -14.92 -6.86
CA THR A 335 -0.56 -14.95 -5.82
C THR A 335 0.54 -15.96 -6.15
N SER A 336 0.67 -16.36 -7.41
CA SER A 336 1.74 -17.27 -7.83
C SER A 336 3.09 -16.55 -7.90
N GLU A 337 4.18 -17.31 -7.73
CA GLU A 337 5.56 -16.79 -7.88
C GLU A 337 5.74 -16.05 -9.20
N ARG A 338 5.13 -16.54 -10.30
CA ARG A 338 5.20 -15.88 -11.61
C ARG A 338 4.54 -14.51 -11.60
N ILE A 339 3.34 -14.37 -11.02
CA ILE A 339 2.66 -13.06 -10.93
C ILE A 339 3.46 -12.12 -10.05
N GLN A 340 3.90 -12.58 -8.88
CA GLN A 340 4.72 -11.79 -7.96
C GLN A 340 6.02 -11.33 -8.65
N LYS A 341 6.68 -12.20 -9.41
CA LYS A 341 7.95 -11.88 -10.06
C LYS A 341 7.79 -11.01 -11.30
N GLU A 342 6.95 -11.42 -12.25
CA GLU A 342 6.89 -10.78 -13.57
C GLU A 342 6.02 -9.52 -13.57
N ILE A 343 4.93 -9.51 -12.81
CA ILE A 343 4.02 -8.36 -12.75
C ILE A 343 4.38 -7.47 -11.57
N VAL A 344 4.30 -7.95 -10.33
CA VAL A 344 4.47 -7.12 -9.13
C VAL A 344 5.88 -6.52 -9.05
N VAL A 345 6.92 -7.37 -9.04
CA VAL A 345 8.31 -6.91 -8.87
C VAL A 345 8.89 -6.34 -10.16
N LYS A 346 8.80 -7.05 -11.29
CA LYS A 346 9.43 -6.59 -12.54
C LYS A 346 8.61 -5.51 -13.25
N GLY A 347 7.30 -5.68 -13.36
CA GLY A 347 6.41 -4.75 -14.05
C GLY A 347 6.15 -3.48 -13.24
N PHE A 348 5.80 -3.64 -11.95
CA PHE A 348 5.39 -2.54 -11.09
C PHE A 348 6.44 -2.10 -10.07
N LYS A 349 7.62 -2.74 -10.03
CA LYS A 349 8.73 -2.35 -9.12
C LYS A 349 8.31 -2.22 -7.66
N LEU A 350 7.34 -3.03 -7.25
CA LEU A 350 6.96 -3.24 -5.86
C LEU A 350 7.91 -4.27 -5.26
N TYR A 351 8.54 -3.95 -4.13
CA TYR A 351 9.60 -4.77 -3.54
C TYR A 351 9.10 -5.60 -2.38
#